data_AF-A0A452RED6-F1
#
_entry.id   AF-A0A452RED6-F1
#
_cell.length_a   1.000
_cell.length_b   1.000
_cell.length_c   1.000
_cell.angle_alpha   90.00
_cell.angle_beta   90.00
_cell.angle_gamma   90.00
#
_symmetry.space_group_name_H-M   'P 1'
#
loop_
_entity.id
_entity.type
_entity.pdbx_description
1 polymer ?
#
loop_
_entity_poly.entity_id
_entity_poly.type
_entity_poly.pdbx_seq_one_letter_code
_entity_poly.pdbx_strand_id
1 'polypeptide(L)'
;MPGTVTEASADTHESHPAAKPEDLTEAEQKELKLELTKLEEEIVTLRHALATKERCCMELKRKLGLIALVGLRQNLSKSWHDVQVSNVYMKQKTSAALSTMGSTICRKLGDMKKSATFRSFEGLMGAIKSRVSGGRENPL
;
A
#
# COMPACT_ATOMS: atom_id res chain seq x y z
N MET A 1 -57.09 -97.51 -2.08
CA MET A 1 -56.43 -97.79 -0.79
C MET A 1 -55.67 -96.53 -0.35
N PRO A 2 -55.64 -96.23 0.96
CA PRO A 2 -55.73 -94.88 1.53
C PRO A 2 -54.41 -94.35 2.12
N GLY A 3 -54.45 -93.09 2.60
CA GLY A 3 -53.43 -92.45 3.45
C GLY A 3 -52.42 -91.64 2.65
N THR A 4 -52.08 -90.40 3.00
CA THR A 4 -51.63 -89.99 4.33
C THR A 4 -51.95 -88.51 4.60
N VAL A 5 -52.59 -88.23 5.73
CA VAL A 5 -52.64 -86.90 6.34
C VAL A 5 -51.32 -86.69 7.06
N THR A 6 -50.59 -85.62 6.76
CA THR A 6 -49.57 -85.08 7.68
C THR A 6 -49.60 -83.57 7.58
N GLU A 7 -50.23 -82.99 8.57
CA GLU A 7 -50.23 -81.59 8.91
C GLU A 7 -48.88 -81.24 9.55
N ALA A 8 -48.21 -80.21 9.05
CA ALA A 8 -47.08 -79.57 9.73
C ALA A 8 -47.00 -78.09 9.30
N SER A 9 -47.59 -77.25 10.14
CA SER A 9 -47.09 -75.97 10.66
C SER A 9 -46.15 -75.10 9.80
N ALA A 10 -46.61 -73.84 9.64
CA ALA A 10 -45.84 -72.60 9.54
C ALA A 10 -44.91 -72.42 8.33
N ASP A 11 -45.19 -71.45 7.46
CA ASP A 11 -44.58 -70.12 7.61
C ASP A 11 -45.19 -69.14 6.59
N THR A 12 -45.51 -67.96 7.08
CA THR A 12 -45.98 -66.83 6.27
C THR A 12 -44.77 -66.22 5.58
N HIS A 13 -44.59 -66.40 4.28
CA HIS A 13 -43.75 -65.48 3.50
C HIS A 13 -44.16 -65.39 2.03
N GLU A 14 -44.13 -64.14 1.56
CA GLU A 14 -44.05 -63.71 0.16
C GLU A 14 -45.30 -63.81 -0.71
N SER A 15 -46.07 -62.73 -0.66
CA SER A 15 -46.25 -61.95 -1.89
C SER A 15 -46.51 -60.49 -1.52
N HIS A 16 -45.44 -59.69 -1.55
CA HIS A 16 -45.48 -58.23 -1.51
C HIS A 16 -46.53 -57.67 -2.50
N PRO A 17 -47.55 -56.91 -2.04
CA PRO A 17 -48.23 -55.96 -2.88
C PRO A 17 -47.60 -54.57 -2.69
N ALA A 18 -47.22 -53.98 -3.82
CA ALA A 18 -47.11 -52.54 -4.09
C ALA A 18 -47.27 -51.54 -2.91
N ALA A 19 -46.21 -50.79 -2.61
CA ALA A 19 -46.26 -49.44 -2.02
C ALA A 19 -45.05 -48.66 -2.56
N LYS A 20 -45.23 -47.81 -3.59
CA LYS A 20 -45.42 -46.34 -3.52
C LYS A 20 -44.32 -45.64 -2.69
N PRO A 21 -43.58 -44.67 -3.27
CA PRO A 21 -42.43 -44.07 -2.62
C PRO A 21 -42.88 -43.29 -1.38
N GLU A 22 -42.23 -43.61 -0.25
CA GLU A 22 -42.01 -42.77 0.93
C GLU A 22 -42.73 -41.41 0.93
N ASP A 23 -44.02 -41.41 1.28
CA ASP A 23 -44.62 -40.29 1.98
C ASP A 23 -44.04 -40.32 3.39
N LEU A 24 -42.97 -39.56 3.64
CA LEU A 24 -42.58 -39.16 4.99
C LEU A 24 -43.85 -38.70 5.70
N THR A 25 -44.12 -39.25 6.88
CA THR A 25 -45.39 -39.05 7.57
C THR A 25 -45.65 -37.55 7.69
N GLU A 26 -46.87 -37.06 7.44
CA GLU A 26 -47.19 -35.62 7.43
C GLU A 26 -46.66 -34.87 8.69
N ALA A 27 -46.56 -35.59 9.81
CA ALA A 27 -45.94 -35.13 11.05
C ALA A 27 -44.42 -34.82 10.91
N GLU A 28 -43.63 -35.70 10.31
CA GLU A 28 -42.19 -35.54 10.11
C GLU A 28 -41.90 -34.34 9.20
N GLN A 29 -42.71 -34.16 8.14
CA GLN A 29 -42.57 -33.00 7.26
C GLN A 29 -42.89 -31.68 7.98
N LYS A 30 -43.86 -31.67 8.90
CA LYS A 30 -44.17 -30.51 9.73
C LYS A 30 -43.05 -30.21 10.73
N GLU A 31 -42.47 -31.25 11.34
CA GLU A 31 -41.35 -31.11 12.28
C GLU A 31 -40.10 -30.52 11.61
N LEU A 32 -39.72 -31.04 10.43
CA LEU A 32 -38.59 -30.49 9.67
C LEU A 32 -38.78 -29.01 9.29
N LYS A 33 -40.01 -28.60 8.96
CA LYS A 33 -40.32 -27.18 8.69
C LYS A 33 -40.18 -26.32 9.95
N LEU A 34 -40.56 -26.85 11.12
CA LEU A 34 -40.37 -26.15 12.40
C LEU A 34 -38.89 -26.01 12.74
N GLU A 35 -38.10 -27.07 12.59
CA GLU A 35 -36.65 -27.02 12.81
C GLU A 35 -35.95 -26.07 11.84
N LEU A 36 -36.33 -26.08 10.56
CA LEU A 36 -35.82 -25.13 9.57
C LEU A 36 -36.09 -23.69 10.00
N THR A 37 -37.34 -23.39 10.39
CA THR A 37 -37.74 -22.04 10.84
C THR A 37 -36.93 -21.63 12.08
N LYS A 38 -36.78 -22.54 13.05
CA LYS A 38 -35.98 -22.30 14.25
C LYS A 38 -34.50 -22.03 13.94
N LEU A 39 -33.90 -22.81 13.04
CA LEU A 39 -32.52 -22.60 12.60
C LEU A 39 -32.35 -21.28 11.86
N GLU A 40 -33.32 -20.89 11.03
CA GLU A 40 -33.32 -19.58 10.35
C GLU A 40 -33.33 -18.43 11.36
N GLU A 41 -34.15 -18.51 12.41
CA GLU A 41 -34.19 -17.53 13.51
C GLU A 41 -32.87 -17.47 14.30
N GLU A 42 -32.28 -18.63 14.61
CA GLU A 42 -30.98 -18.70 15.28
C GLU A 42 -29.88 -18.08 14.42
N ILE A 43 -29.84 -18.38 13.12
CA ILE A 43 -28.90 -17.77 12.17
C ILE A 43 -29.04 -16.24 12.17
N VAL A 44 -30.28 -15.71 12.16
CA VAL A 44 -30.51 -14.27 12.22
C VAL A 44 -30.00 -13.68 13.53
N THR A 45 -30.27 -14.35 14.64
CA THR A 45 -29.81 -13.94 15.97
C THR A 45 -28.28 -13.94 16.06
N LEU A 46 -27.62 -14.98 15.56
CA LEU A 46 -26.16 -15.07 15.50
C LEU A 46 -25.55 -13.98 14.64
N ARG A 47 -26.14 -13.68 13.47
CA ARG A 47 -25.71 -12.54 12.63
C ARG A 47 -25.84 -11.20 13.37
N HIS A 48 -26.94 -11.01 14.10
CA HIS A 48 -27.14 -9.80 14.90
C HIS A 48 -26.12 -9.69 16.05
N ALA A 49 -25.85 -10.80 16.74
CA ALA A 49 -24.86 -10.88 17.80
C ALA A 49 -23.46 -10.57 17.26
N LEU A 50 -23.07 -11.14 16.12
CA LEU A 50 -21.80 -10.88 15.46
C LEU A 50 -21.66 -9.41 15.08
N ALA A 51 -22.65 -8.82 14.41
CA ALA A 51 -22.64 -7.40 14.05
C ALA A 51 -22.50 -6.48 15.29
N THR A 52 -23.10 -6.88 16.41
CA THR A 52 -22.95 -6.17 17.68
C THR A 52 -21.53 -6.29 18.23
N LYS A 53 -20.93 -7.48 18.19
CA LYS A 53 -19.54 -7.70 18.61
C LYS A 53 -18.56 -6.92 17.73
N GLU A 54 -18.79 -6.85 16.41
CA GLU A 54 -17.99 -6.05 15.48
C GLU A 54 -18.06 -4.56 15.81
N ARG A 55 -19.27 -4.03 16.06
CA ARG A 55 -19.45 -2.65 16.52
C ARG A 55 -18.69 -2.36 17.82
N CYS A 56 -18.80 -3.25 18.82
CA CYS A 56 -18.07 -3.11 20.07
C CYS A 56 -16.55 -3.14 19.87
N CYS A 57 -16.05 -4.00 18.98
CA CYS A 57 -14.62 -4.06 18.66
C CYS A 57 -14.13 -2.77 18.00
N MET A 58 -14.87 -2.23 17.04
CA MET A 58 -14.55 -0.95 16.40
C MET A 58 -14.52 0.19 17.41
N GLU A 59 -15.51 0.24 18.30
CA GLU A 59 -15.58 1.24 19.37
C GLU A 59 -14.40 1.12 20.34
N LEU A 60 -14.00 -0.10 20.70
CA LEU A 60 -12.83 -0.33 21.55
C LEU A 60 -11.53 0.13 20.86
N LYS A 61 -11.36 -0.17 19.56
CA LYS A 61 -10.21 0.32 18.76
C LYS A 61 -10.18 1.85 18.67
N ARG A 62 -11.35 2.50 18.60
CA ARG A 62 -11.50 3.96 18.65
C ARG A 62 -11.08 4.51 20.01
N LYS A 63 -11.60 3.94 21.10
CA LYS A 63 -11.27 4.35 22.48
C LYS A 63 -9.78 4.16 22.83
N LEU A 64 -9.18 3.07 22.35
CA LEU A 64 -7.74 2.84 22.46
C LEU A 64 -6.89 3.73 21.54
N GLY A 65 -7.53 4.59 20.72
CA GLY A 65 -6.84 5.51 19.84
C GLY A 65 -6.11 4.85 18.68
N LEU A 66 -6.29 3.54 18.43
CA LEU A 66 -5.59 2.83 17.37
C LEU A 66 -5.94 3.39 15.98
N ILE A 67 -7.21 3.73 15.76
CA ILE A 67 -7.67 4.33 14.51
C ILE A 67 -7.06 5.73 14.32
N ALA A 68 -7.06 6.55 15.37
CA ALA A 68 -6.48 7.90 15.34
C ALA A 68 -4.95 7.87 15.17
N LEU A 69 -4.27 6.94 15.84
CA LEU A 69 -2.82 6.77 15.80
C LEU A 69 -2.33 6.34 14.42
N VAL A 70 -3.07 5.44 13.75
CA VAL A 70 -2.76 5.05 12.36
C VAL A 70 -2.89 6.26 11.43
N GLY A 71 -3.96 7.05 11.55
CA GLY A 71 -4.15 8.28 10.77
C GLY A 71 -3.07 9.33 11.02
N LEU A 72 -2.72 9.57 12.30
CA LEU A 72 -1.65 10.48 12.69
C LEU A 72 -0.29 10.03 12.14
N ARG A 73 0.05 8.73 12.27
CA ARG A 73 1.29 8.16 11.74
C ARG A 73 1.38 8.33 10.23
N GLN A 74 0.28 8.07 9.51
CA GLN A 74 0.22 8.27 8.06
C GLN A 74 0.39 9.75 7.69
N ASN A 75 -0.27 10.67 8.42
CA ASN A 75 -0.17 12.10 8.17
C ASN A 75 1.24 12.62 8.41
N LEU A 76 1.85 12.27 9.55
CA LEU A 76 3.23 12.64 9.86
C LEU A 76 4.23 12.08 8.82
N SER A 77 4.02 10.85 8.36
CA SER A 77 4.87 10.24 7.33
C SER A 77 4.80 11.01 6.00
N LYS A 78 3.60 11.45 5.60
CA LYS A 78 3.39 12.29 4.41
C LYS A 78 4.00 13.67 4.58
N SER A 79 3.70 14.37 5.68
CA SER A 79 4.27 15.71 5.94
C SER A 79 5.80 15.68 6.01
N TRP A 80 6.39 14.61 6.56
CA TRP A 80 7.84 14.41 6.56
C TRP A 80 8.39 14.23 5.14
N HIS A 81 7.72 13.40 4.31
CA HIS A 81 8.07 13.28 2.89
C HIS A 81 7.95 14.62 2.18
N ASP A 82 6.88 15.38 2.39
CA ASP A 82 6.67 16.69 1.78
C ASP A 82 7.77 17.68 2.17
N VAL A 83 8.22 17.65 3.43
CA VAL A 83 9.36 18.47 3.89
C VAL A 83 10.66 18.05 3.22
N GLN A 84 10.92 16.75 3.07
CA GLN A 84 12.11 16.28 2.34
C GLN A 84 12.08 16.70 0.87
N VAL A 85 10.96 16.46 0.19
CA VAL A 85 10.77 16.81 -1.22
C VAL A 85 10.85 18.33 -1.41
N SER A 86 10.26 19.11 -0.52
CA SER A 86 10.33 20.58 -0.54
C SER A 86 11.74 21.11 -0.30
N ASN A 87 12.50 20.51 0.62
CA ASN A 87 13.91 20.88 0.86
C ASN A 87 14.78 20.62 -0.39
N VAL A 88 14.63 19.44 -1.02
CA VAL A 88 15.32 19.11 -2.27
C VAL A 88 14.93 20.09 -3.38
N TYR A 89 13.64 20.36 -3.54
CA TYR A 89 13.13 21.29 -4.56
C TYR A 89 13.65 22.73 -4.35
N MET A 90 13.64 23.22 -3.10
CA MET A 90 14.17 24.54 -2.76
C MET A 90 15.69 24.60 -3.00
N LYS A 91 16.44 23.58 -2.58
CA LYS A 91 17.88 23.49 -2.87
C LYS A 91 18.17 23.46 -4.36
N GLN A 92 17.40 22.73 -5.15
CA GLN A 92 17.56 22.66 -6.58
C GLN A 92 17.30 24.03 -7.24
N LYS A 93 16.21 24.72 -6.86
CA LYS A 93 15.91 26.06 -7.36
C LYS A 93 16.98 27.08 -6.99
N THR A 94 17.42 27.10 -5.73
CA THR A 94 18.47 28.01 -5.26
C THR A 94 19.81 27.71 -5.94
N SER A 95 20.17 26.43 -6.08
CA SER A 95 21.39 26.01 -6.77
C SER A 95 21.37 26.40 -8.25
N ALA A 96 20.25 26.21 -8.95
CA ALA A 96 20.10 26.60 -10.34
C ALA A 96 20.20 28.13 -10.54
N ALA A 97 19.55 28.91 -9.66
CA ALA A 97 19.63 30.36 -9.68
C ALA A 97 21.06 30.85 -9.41
N LEU A 98 21.71 30.32 -8.37
CA LEU A 98 23.10 30.63 -8.04
C LEU A 98 24.06 30.27 -9.17
N SER A 99 23.91 29.10 -9.79
CA SER A 99 24.72 28.68 -10.92
C SER A 99 24.54 29.62 -12.12
N THR A 100 23.32 30.03 -12.42
CA THR A 100 23.01 30.99 -13.51
C THR A 100 23.66 32.36 -13.26
N MET A 101 23.53 32.87 -12.04
CA MET A 101 24.13 34.13 -11.63
C MET A 101 25.66 34.05 -11.63
N GLY A 102 26.23 32.99 -11.05
CA GLY A 102 27.67 32.73 -11.02
C GLY A 102 28.26 32.62 -12.43
N SER A 103 27.60 31.89 -13.33
CA SER A 103 27.99 31.76 -14.73
C SER A 103 28.01 33.12 -15.44
N THR A 104 27.01 33.98 -15.19
CA THR A 104 26.95 35.32 -15.78
C THR A 104 28.10 36.21 -15.31
N ILE A 105 28.45 36.12 -14.02
CA ILE A 105 29.59 36.85 -13.44
C ILE A 105 30.91 36.32 -14.00
N CYS A 106 31.12 35.00 -13.99
CA CYS A 106 32.32 34.38 -14.55
C CYS A 106 32.52 34.73 -16.02
N ARG A 107 31.42 34.75 -16.79
CA ARG A 107 31.45 35.18 -18.19
C ARG A 107 31.87 36.65 -18.32
N LYS A 108 31.27 37.58 -17.57
CA LYS A 108 31.65 39.00 -17.62
C LYS A 108 33.10 39.25 -17.19
N LEU A 109 33.59 38.54 -16.18
CA LEU A 109 34.99 38.62 -15.78
C LEU A 109 35.92 38.07 -16.87
N GLY A 110 35.55 36.95 -17.48
CA GLY A 110 36.28 36.37 -18.61
C GLY A 110 36.36 37.32 -19.80
N ASP A 111 35.25 37.99 -20.14
CA ASP A 111 35.18 38.98 -21.21
C ASP A 111 36.06 40.20 -20.89
N MET A 112 36.03 40.67 -19.63
CA MET A 112 36.87 41.79 -19.16
C MET A 112 38.37 41.46 -19.23
N LYS A 113 38.77 40.25 -18.85
CA LYS A 113 40.16 39.78 -18.98
C LYS A 113 40.62 39.68 -20.44
N LYS A 114 39.71 39.37 -21.37
CA LYS A 114 40.03 39.32 -22.80
C LYS A 114 39.99 40.71 -23.48
N SER A 115 39.56 41.75 -22.77
CA SER A 115 39.41 43.10 -23.33
C SER A 115 40.74 43.73 -23.76
N ALA A 116 40.67 44.62 -24.75
CA ALA A 116 41.84 45.33 -25.28
C ALA A 116 42.55 46.16 -24.20
N THR A 117 41.81 46.78 -23.28
CA THR A 117 42.36 47.60 -22.19
C THR A 117 43.17 46.77 -21.20
N PHE A 118 42.64 45.61 -20.76
CA PHE A 118 43.35 44.73 -19.83
C PHE A 118 44.59 44.09 -20.47
N ARG A 119 44.49 43.66 -21.73
CA ARG A 119 45.65 43.15 -22.47
C ARG A 119 46.74 44.21 -22.67
N SER A 120 46.37 45.46 -22.91
CA SER A 120 47.34 46.57 -23.00
C SER A 120 48.05 46.80 -21.67
N PHE A 121 47.32 46.69 -20.55
CA PHE A 121 47.91 46.77 -19.22
C PHE A 121 48.86 45.61 -18.92
N GLU A 122 48.45 44.36 -19.20
CA GLU A 122 49.34 43.19 -19.08
C GLU A 122 50.58 43.32 -19.97
N GLY A 123 50.42 43.83 -21.20
CA GLY A 123 51.54 44.08 -22.12
C GLY A 123 52.54 45.09 -21.58
N LEU A 124 52.06 46.21 -21.00
CA LEU A 124 52.92 47.21 -20.36
C LEU A 124 53.67 46.63 -19.16
N MET A 125 52.96 45.88 -18.31
CA MET A 125 53.57 45.24 -17.14
C MET A 125 54.59 44.18 -17.55
N GLY A 126 54.33 43.44 -18.63
CA GLY A 126 55.30 42.54 -19.26
C GLY A 126 56.53 43.27 -19.80
N ALA A 127 56.35 44.43 -20.41
CA ALA A 127 57.45 45.29 -20.86
C ALA A 127 58.28 45.83 -19.67
N ILE A 128 57.66 46.20 -18.56
CA ILE A 128 58.36 46.66 -17.35
C ILE A 128 59.14 45.50 -16.70
N LYS A 129 58.51 44.33 -16.57
CA LYS A 129 59.15 43.14 -15.99
C LYS A 129 60.32 42.63 -16.83
N SER A 130 60.21 42.64 -18.16
CA SER A 130 61.31 42.24 -19.04
C SER A 130 62.51 43.18 -18.93
N ARG A 131 62.30 44.50 -18.81
CA ARG A 131 63.41 45.44 -18.56
C ARG A 131 64.09 45.23 -17.20
N VAL A 132 63.34 44.89 -16.16
CA VAL A 132 63.88 44.60 -14.82
C VAL A 132 64.59 43.24 -14.76
N SER A 133 64.09 42.24 -15.49
CA SER A 133 64.61 40.86 -15.46
C SER A 133 65.69 40.58 -16.49
N GLY A 134 65.79 41.37 -17.56
CA GLY A 134 66.77 41.18 -18.65
C GLY A 134 68.15 41.79 -18.39
N GLY A 135 68.44 42.26 -17.17
CA GLY A 135 69.71 42.90 -16.81
C GLY A 135 70.81 41.94 -16.33
N ARG A 136 70.76 40.64 -16.66
CA ARG A 136 71.74 39.67 -16.15
C ARG A 136 72.10 38.58 -17.16
N GLU A 137 72.63 38.99 -18.29
CA GLU A 137 73.50 38.17 -19.13
C GLU A 137 74.59 39.07 -19.74
N ASN A 138 75.75 39.12 -19.09
CA ASN A 138 76.99 39.53 -19.73
C ASN A 138 77.89 38.29 -19.83
N PRO A 139 78.30 37.86 -21.04
CA PRO A 139 79.28 36.82 -21.23
C PRO A 139 80.71 37.38 -21.14
N LEU A 140 81.58 36.57 -20.51
CA LEU A 140 83.05 36.67 -20.34
C LEU A 140 83.58 37.79 -19.43
#